data_AF-A0A4R5TLS7-F1
#
_entry.id   AF-A0A4R5TLS7-F1
#
_cell.length_a   1.000
_cell.length_b   1.000
_cell.length_c   1.000
_cell.angle_alpha   90.00
_cell.angle_beta   90.00
_cell.angle_gamma   90.00
#
_symmetry.space_group_name_H-M   'P 1'
#
loop_
_entity.id
_entity.type
_entity.pdbx_description
1 polymer ?
#
loop_
_entity_poly.entity_id
_entity_poly.type
_entity_poly.pdbx_seq_one_letter_code
_entity_poly.pdbx_strand_id
1 'polypeptide(L)'
;MASFALKRRSLYPTNQPSNQPSNPNGFRMTHHPHVQGPTHDRSGPTHQHRTDHPVSGTEPVRTRMDMSRDRYVIDGYDELQKAARIHVARISGEEGLQVPAVSIVQSVEPGPFRADAHFATRKGVPTVEVTERAMSELSLEGLAFLLAHELGHLADAAWCVRRTRVLVAVFSLAGVLMLGGFLAAVLAGYFNASSFGGVVTLVIGLVTLGVWLLLACAMSREGKMRADLFAIRHDPELTGARELFDSWEADKPEATEPMTLTRRVCFLFRTRPYRSTRLRTMQAALSRNTR
;
A
#
# COMPACT_ATOMS: atom_id res chain seq x y z
N MET A 1 19.21 36.47 -17.28
CA MET A 1 17.84 36.23 -17.78
C MET A 1 17.93 35.43 -19.08
N ALA A 2 17.67 34.13 -19.03
CA ALA A 2 17.57 33.28 -20.22
C ALA A 2 16.56 32.17 -19.93
N SER A 3 15.46 32.19 -20.68
CA SER A 3 14.29 31.34 -20.58
C SER A 3 14.49 30.13 -21.50
N PHE A 4 14.38 28.91 -20.97
CA PHE A 4 14.33 27.69 -21.79
C PHE A 4 13.00 26.98 -21.58
N ALA A 5 12.14 27.14 -22.58
CA ALA A 5 10.90 26.41 -22.74
C ALA A 5 11.19 25.04 -23.35
N LEU A 6 10.74 23.96 -22.68
CA LEU A 6 10.76 22.62 -23.24
C LEU A 6 9.34 22.04 -23.32
N LYS A 7 9.00 21.73 -24.58
CA LYS A 7 7.74 21.32 -25.16
C LYS A 7 7.46 19.86 -24.81
N ARG A 8 6.34 19.59 -24.12
CA ARG A 8 5.85 18.23 -23.84
C ARG A 8 5.26 17.62 -25.12
N ARG A 9 5.69 16.41 -25.48
CA ARG A 9 4.98 15.54 -26.44
C ARG A 9 4.31 14.40 -25.67
N SER A 10 3.00 14.33 -25.85
CA SER A 10 2.10 13.26 -25.44
C SER A 10 2.19 12.11 -26.44
N LEU A 11 2.33 10.87 -25.95
CA LEU A 11 2.16 9.66 -26.74
C LEU A 11 1.39 8.65 -25.89
N TYR A 12 0.08 8.54 -26.16
CA TYR A 12 -0.72 7.36 -25.85
C TYR A 12 -0.62 6.37 -27.02
N PRO A 13 -0.66 5.06 -26.74
CA PRO A 13 -1.47 4.13 -27.54
C PRO A 13 -2.45 3.38 -26.61
N THR A 14 -3.76 3.51 -26.82
CA THR A 14 -4.65 2.69 -27.67
C THR A 14 -4.83 1.26 -27.15
N ASN A 15 -5.98 1.04 -26.50
CA ASN A 15 -6.53 -0.26 -26.14
C ASN A 15 -6.87 -1.10 -27.37
N GLN A 16 -6.61 -2.42 -27.31
CA GLN A 16 -7.36 -3.42 -28.06
C GLN A 16 -7.63 -4.65 -27.17
N PRO A 17 -8.86 -5.19 -27.17
CA PRO A 17 -9.21 -6.42 -26.45
C PRO A 17 -9.01 -7.64 -27.35
N SER A 18 -8.44 -8.73 -26.81
CA SER A 18 -8.40 -10.03 -27.48
C SER A 18 -9.28 -11.04 -26.75
N ASN A 19 -10.27 -11.55 -27.48
CA ASN A 19 -11.16 -12.64 -27.12
C ASN A 19 -10.44 -14.00 -27.05
N GLN A 20 -10.94 -14.84 -26.14
CA GLN A 20 -10.89 -16.31 -26.00
C GLN A 20 -10.69 -17.16 -27.29
N PRO A 21 -10.17 -18.43 -27.21
CA PRO A 21 -10.96 -19.55 -26.68
C PRO A 21 -10.25 -20.73 -25.98
N SER A 22 -11.13 -21.54 -25.38
CA SER A 22 -11.07 -22.90 -24.83
C SER A 22 -10.12 -23.93 -25.45
N ASN A 23 -9.58 -24.84 -24.61
CA ASN A 23 -9.64 -26.30 -24.84
C ASN A 23 -9.19 -27.13 -23.59
N PRO A 24 -9.49 -28.44 -23.53
CA PRO A 24 -9.83 -29.16 -22.31
C PRO A 24 -8.79 -30.26 -21.96
N ASN A 25 -9.00 -30.91 -20.82
CA ASN A 25 -8.57 -32.28 -20.47
C ASN A 25 -7.11 -32.70 -20.69
N GLY A 26 -6.41 -32.92 -19.58
CA GLY A 26 -5.19 -33.72 -19.51
C GLY A 26 -4.98 -34.32 -18.11
N PHE A 27 -5.49 -35.53 -17.92
CA PHE A 27 -5.28 -36.45 -16.80
C PHE A 27 -3.79 -36.59 -16.40
N ARG A 28 -3.45 -36.61 -15.10
CA ARG A 28 -2.83 -37.80 -14.43
C ARG A 28 -2.67 -37.66 -12.91
N MET A 29 -2.97 -38.79 -12.26
CA MET A 29 -2.85 -39.12 -10.84
C MET A 29 -1.43 -39.01 -10.28
N THR A 30 -1.27 -38.77 -8.97
CA THR A 30 -0.95 -39.83 -7.97
C THR A 30 -0.71 -39.31 -6.54
N HIS A 31 -1.12 -40.16 -5.59
CA HIS A 31 -0.73 -40.32 -4.18
C HIS A 31 -1.17 -39.30 -3.11
N HIS A 32 -2.28 -39.65 -2.45
CA HIS A 32 -2.56 -39.31 -1.05
C HIS A 32 -1.98 -40.37 -0.10
N PRO A 33 -1.34 -39.97 1.02
CA PRO A 33 -1.16 -40.85 2.16
C PRO A 33 -2.40 -40.84 3.07
N HIS A 34 -2.71 -42.04 3.53
CA HIS A 34 -3.78 -42.42 4.44
C HIS A 34 -3.44 -41.97 5.87
N VAL A 35 -4.29 -41.16 6.50
CA VAL A 35 -4.27 -40.92 7.95
C VAL A 35 -5.68 -41.19 8.48
N GLN A 36 -5.80 -42.29 9.21
CA GLN A 36 -6.99 -42.65 9.98
C GLN A 36 -6.96 -41.90 11.30
N GLY A 37 -8.07 -41.22 11.64
CA GLY A 37 -8.30 -40.58 12.92
C GLY A 37 -9.81 -40.57 13.24
N PRO A 38 -10.20 -40.58 14.52
CA PRO A 38 -11.43 -41.23 14.97
C PRO A 38 -12.69 -40.37 14.77
N THR A 39 -13.76 -41.04 14.36
CA THR A 39 -15.14 -40.55 14.31
C THR A 39 -15.68 -40.29 15.71
N HIS A 40 -16.11 -39.06 15.96
CA HIS A 40 -17.01 -38.74 17.06
C HIS A 40 -18.39 -38.39 16.50
N ASP A 41 -19.34 -39.23 16.88
CA ASP A 41 -20.78 -39.04 16.76
C ASP A 41 -21.21 -37.68 17.32
N ARG A 42 -21.96 -36.93 16.52
CA ARG A 42 -22.89 -35.93 17.07
C ARG A 42 -24.12 -35.83 16.19
N SER A 43 -25.04 -36.74 16.45
CA SER A 43 -26.45 -36.66 16.12
C SER A 43 -27.08 -35.42 16.78
N GLY A 44 -27.75 -34.59 15.98
CA GLY A 44 -28.53 -33.45 16.48
C GLY A 44 -29.43 -32.87 15.38
N PRO A 45 -30.69 -32.51 15.68
CA PRO A 45 -31.82 -32.72 14.77
C PRO A 45 -32.06 -31.64 13.72
N THR A 46 -32.48 -32.12 12.56
CA THR A 46 -33.04 -31.41 11.40
C THR A 46 -34.34 -30.70 11.79
N HIS A 47 -34.36 -29.37 11.78
CA HIS A 47 -35.59 -28.59 11.88
C HIS A 47 -36.26 -28.46 10.51
N GLN A 48 -37.51 -28.89 10.48
CA GLN A 48 -38.43 -28.88 9.35
C GLN A 48 -38.92 -27.47 9.00
N HIS A 49 -39.11 -27.28 7.70
CA HIS A 49 -40.16 -26.52 7.00
C HIS A 49 -40.96 -25.47 7.79
N ARG A 50 -40.86 -24.22 7.32
CA ARG A 50 -42.00 -23.30 7.29
C ARG A 50 -42.02 -22.55 5.95
N THR A 51 -42.97 -22.94 5.11
CA THR A 51 -43.41 -22.22 3.91
C THR A 51 -44.53 -21.27 4.34
N ASP A 52 -44.27 -19.97 4.32
CA ASP A 52 -45.31 -18.95 4.44
C ASP A 52 -45.59 -18.35 3.05
N HIS A 53 -46.88 -18.28 2.73
CA HIS A 53 -47.46 -17.85 1.46
C HIS A 53 -47.30 -16.34 1.20
N PRO A 54 -47.23 -15.89 -0.07
CA PRO A 54 -47.36 -14.48 -0.42
C PRO A 54 -48.83 -14.03 -0.38
N VAL A 55 -49.13 -13.02 0.43
CA VAL A 55 -50.38 -12.27 0.40
C VAL A 55 -50.32 -11.27 -0.75
N SER A 56 -51.27 -11.39 -1.67
CA SER A 56 -51.53 -10.43 -2.75
C SER A 56 -52.25 -9.20 -2.18
N GLY A 57 -51.67 -8.01 -2.34
CA GLY A 57 -52.22 -6.78 -1.79
C GLY A 57 -51.63 -5.53 -2.42
N THR A 58 -52.40 -4.97 -3.37
CA THR A 58 -52.53 -3.54 -3.72
C THR A 58 -51.27 -2.77 -4.13
N GLU A 59 -51.19 -2.49 -5.44
CA GLU A 59 -50.32 -1.48 -6.04
C GLU A 59 -50.55 -0.08 -5.41
N PRO A 60 -49.51 0.57 -4.89
CA PRO A 60 -49.56 2.01 -4.68
C PRO A 60 -49.24 2.74 -5.99
N VAL A 61 -50.18 3.59 -6.39
CA VAL A 61 -50.11 4.58 -7.47
C VAL A 61 -48.75 5.29 -7.47
N ARG A 62 -47.96 5.02 -8.51
CA ARG A 62 -46.69 5.72 -8.78
C ARG A 62 -47.00 7.11 -9.32
N THR A 63 -47.20 8.07 -8.43
CA THR A 63 -47.15 9.49 -8.79
C THR A 63 -45.71 9.82 -9.16
N ARG A 64 -45.42 9.85 -10.46
CA ARG A 64 -44.15 10.30 -11.02
C ARG A 64 -44.08 11.82 -10.83
N MET A 65 -43.73 12.25 -9.62
CA MET A 65 -43.21 13.59 -9.40
C MET A 65 -41.86 13.64 -10.08
N ASP A 66 -41.83 14.38 -11.19
CA ASP A 66 -40.62 14.82 -11.86
C ASP A 66 -39.83 15.68 -10.87
N MET A 67 -38.94 15.01 -10.13
CA MET A 67 -37.96 15.66 -9.28
C MET A 67 -36.95 16.32 -10.21
N SER A 68 -37.29 17.54 -10.61
CA SER A 68 -36.36 18.55 -11.08
C SER A 68 -35.04 18.38 -10.31
N ARG A 69 -33.99 18.02 -11.05
CA ARG A 69 -32.63 17.81 -10.56
C ARG A 69 -32.00 19.15 -10.16
N ASP A 70 -32.62 19.88 -9.25
CA ASP A 70 -31.92 20.83 -8.40
C ASP A 70 -31.40 20.06 -7.19
N ARG A 71 -30.46 19.16 -7.49
CA ARG A 71 -29.62 18.54 -6.48
C ARG A 71 -28.69 19.67 -6.00
N TYR A 72 -29.09 20.34 -4.93
CA TYR A 72 -28.17 21.06 -4.06
C TYR A 72 -27.12 20.06 -3.54
N VAL A 73 -26.07 19.83 -4.33
CA VAL A 73 -24.83 19.16 -3.93
C VAL A 73 -23.95 20.27 -3.36
N ILE A 74 -24.27 20.72 -2.15
CA ILE A 74 -23.47 21.70 -1.41
C ILE A 74 -23.21 21.12 0.00
N ASP A 75 -21.92 21.13 0.35
CA ASP A 75 -21.31 21.16 1.70
C ASP A 75 -21.07 19.90 2.53
N GLY A 76 -21.17 18.68 1.98
CA GLY A 76 -20.56 17.51 2.64
C GLY A 76 -19.03 17.47 2.46
N TYR A 77 -18.60 17.68 1.22
CA TYR A 77 -17.20 17.54 0.82
C TYR A 77 -16.33 18.70 1.31
N ASP A 78 -16.86 19.92 1.29
CA ASP A 78 -16.15 21.13 1.72
C ASP A 78 -15.91 21.14 3.23
N GLU A 79 -16.89 20.68 4.03
CA GLU A 79 -16.74 20.53 5.48
C GLU A 79 -15.77 19.40 5.84
N LEU A 80 -15.80 18.26 5.14
CA LEU A 80 -14.81 17.20 5.30
C LEU A 80 -13.40 17.69 4.95
N GLN A 81 -13.24 18.39 3.83
CA GLN A 81 -11.94 18.95 3.44
C GLN A 81 -11.43 19.97 4.47
N LYS A 82 -12.32 20.82 4.99
CA LYS A 82 -12.02 21.79 6.04
C LYS A 82 -11.59 21.11 7.34
N ALA A 83 -12.28 20.05 7.76
CA ALA A 83 -11.89 19.25 8.91
C ALA A 83 -10.47 18.66 8.75
N ALA A 84 -10.18 18.01 7.61
CA ALA A 84 -8.84 17.49 7.34
C ALA A 84 -7.76 18.59 7.35
N ARG A 85 -8.04 19.77 6.77
CA ARG A 85 -7.13 20.92 6.81
C ARG A 85 -6.88 21.42 8.24
N ILE A 86 -7.91 21.46 9.09
CA ILE A 86 -7.77 21.85 10.49
C ILE A 86 -6.84 20.88 11.23
N HIS A 87 -7.03 19.57 11.06
CA HIS A 87 -6.16 18.55 11.67
C HIS A 87 -4.72 18.66 11.17
N VAL A 88 -4.51 18.79 9.86
CA VAL A 88 -3.19 18.96 9.26
C VAL A 88 -2.50 20.22 9.78
N ALA A 89 -3.21 21.35 9.83
CA ALA A 89 -2.68 22.61 10.34
C ALA A 89 -2.31 22.51 11.82
N ARG A 90 -3.18 21.90 12.64
CA ARG A 90 -2.93 21.68 14.07
C ARG A 90 -1.67 20.85 14.31
N ILE A 91 -1.61 19.65 13.73
CA ILE A 91 -0.47 18.74 13.90
C ILE A 91 0.82 19.36 13.37
N SER A 92 0.77 20.00 12.19
CA SER A 92 1.94 20.67 11.64
C SER A 92 2.43 21.80 12.54
N GLY A 93 1.52 22.57 13.14
CA GLY A 93 1.85 23.64 14.09
C GLY A 93 2.49 23.11 15.37
N GLU A 94 1.95 22.02 15.94
CA GLU A 94 2.50 21.35 17.13
C GLU A 94 3.92 20.81 16.89
N GLU A 95 4.20 20.33 15.67
CA GLU A 95 5.46 19.68 15.31
C GLU A 95 6.45 20.63 14.60
N GLY A 96 6.09 21.91 14.42
CA GLY A 96 6.93 22.90 13.73
C GLY A 96 7.16 22.57 12.25
N LEU A 97 6.24 21.85 11.61
CA LEU A 97 6.31 21.47 10.20
C LEU A 97 5.69 22.54 9.30
N GLN A 98 6.13 22.59 8.04
CA GLN A 98 5.42 23.33 7.01
C GLN A 98 4.03 22.72 6.83
N VAL A 99 2.97 23.54 6.86
CA VAL A 99 1.59 23.06 6.64
C VAL A 99 1.41 22.64 5.17
N PRO A 100 1.20 21.35 4.87
CA PRO A 100 0.94 20.92 3.51
C PRO A 100 -0.49 21.26 3.08
N ALA A 101 -0.70 21.41 1.77
CA ALA A 101 -2.04 21.48 1.21
C ALA A 101 -2.78 20.14 1.40
N VAL A 102 -4.10 20.17 1.49
CA VAL A 102 -4.93 18.95 1.55
C VAL A 102 -5.78 18.85 0.30
N SER A 103 -5.61 17.75 -0.43
CA SER A 103 -6.42 17.41 -1.60
C SER A 103 -7.17 16.12 -1.33
N ILE A 104 -8.47 16.09 -1.61
CA ILE A 104 -9.21 14.84 -1.61
C ILE A 104 -9.14 14.23 -3.02
N VAL A 105 -8.91 12.93 -3.11
CA VAL A 105 -8.74 12.17 -4.36
C VAL A 105 -9.54 10.87 -4.31
N GLN A 106 -9.85 10.28 -5.45
CA GLN A 106 -10.54 8.98 -5.49
C GLN A 106 -9.62 7.83 -5.05
N SER A 107 -8.35 7.87 -5.46
CA SER A 107 -7.33 6.89 -5.07
C SER A 107 -5.94 7.53 -5.06
N VAL A 108 -5.07 7.02 -4.18
CA VAL A 108 -3.66 7.40 -4.09
C VAL A 108 -2.72 6.40 -4.78
N GLU A 109 -3.14 5.15 -4.98
CA GLU A 109 -2.38 4.10 -5.66
C GLU A 109 -3.24 3.37 -6.72
N PRO A 110 -2.65 2.79 -7.77
CA PRO A 110 -3.36 1.87 -8.65
C PRO A 110 -3.81 0.64 -7.84
N GLY A 111 -5.11 0.39 -7.76
CA GLY A 111 -5.62 -0.73 -6.97
C GLY A 111 -7.03 -0.51 -6.44
N PRO A 112 -7.46 -1.32 -5.46
CA PRO A 112 -8.77 -1.18 -4.85
C PRO A 112 -8.91 0.17 -4.14
N PHE A 113 -10.10 0.77 -4.22
CA PHE A 113 -10.45 1.98 -3.49
C PHE A 113 -10.41 1.71 -1.99
N ARG A 114 -9.46 2.31 -1.27
CA ARG A 114 -9.25 2.13 0.17
C ARG A 114 -9.24 3.48 0.89
N ALA A 115 -9.59 3.46 2.17
CA ALA A 115 -9.32 4.58 3.08
C ALA A 115 -7.79 4.71 3.22
N ASP A 116 -7.18 5.69 2.57
CA ASP A 116 -5.73 5.87 2.53
C ASP A 116 -5.39 7.35 2.36
N ALA A 117 -4.13 7.70 2.59
CA ALA A 117 -3.59 9.01 2.30
C ALA A 117 -2.16 8.89 1.79
N HIS A 118 -1.71 9.91 1.07
CA HIS A 118 -0.37 9.95 0.53
C HIS A 118 0.21 11.36 0.58
N PHE A 119 1.35 11.49 1.26
CA PHE A 119 2.18 12.67 1.18
C PHE A 119 2.93 12.70 -0.16
N ALA A 120 2.72 13.77 -0.92
CA ALA A 120 3.41 14.03 -2.17
C ALA A 120 3.91 15.48 -2.22
N THR A 121 5.00 15.72 -2.95
CA THR A 121 5.46 17.09 -3.26
C THR A 121 5.18 17.38 -4.73
N ARG A 122 4.03 17.99 -5.04
CA ARG A 122 3.63 18.33 -6.42
C ARG A 122 4.08 19.74 -6.76
N LYS A 123 4.93 19.87 -7.79
CA LYS A 123 5.46 21.18 -8.25
C LYS A 123 6.13 22.00 -7.13
N GLY A 124 6.75 21.32 -6.16
CA GLY A 124 7.39 21.97 -5.01
C GLY A 124 6.45 22.32 -3.86
N VAL A 125 5.15 22.07 -3.97
CA VAL A 125 4.20 22.27 -2.88
C VAL A 125 3.96 20.93 -2.18
N PRO A 126 4.20 20.83 -0.87
CA PRO A 126 3.86 19.64 -0.10
C PRO A 126 2.34 19.53 0.00
N THR A 127 1.82 18.35 -0.33
CA THR A 127 0.39 18.05 -0.38
C THR A 127 0.14 16.69 0.26
N VAL A 128 -0.88 16.60 1.12
CA VAL A 128 -1.45 15.35 1.58
C VAL A 128 -2.69 15.07 0.73
N GLU A 129 -2.61 14.00 -0.05
CA GLU A 129 -3.73 13.47 -0.83
C GLU A 129 -4.49 12.47 0.04
N VAL A 130 -5.75 12.73 0.33
CA VAL A 130 -6.59 11.88 1.19
C VAL A 130 -7.66 11.25 0.32
N THR A 131 -7.91 9.95 0.45
CA THR A 131 -8.97 9.34 -0.35
C THR A 131 -10.36 9.77 0.12
N GLU A 132 -11.31 9.91 -0.80
CA GLU A 132 -12.73 10.15 -0.47
C GLU A 132 -13.23 9.13 0.56
N ARG A 133 -12.80 7.88 0.40
CA ARG A 133 -13.14 6.78 1.30
C ARG A 133 -12.62 6.97 2.72
N ALA A 134 -11.40 7.50 2.88
CA ALA A 134 -10.88 7.83 4.21
C ALA A 134 -11.72 8.91 4.89
N MET A 135 -12.18 9.90 4.12
CA MET A 135 -13.02 10.98 4.65
C MET A 135 -14.44 10.51 5.02
N SER A 136 -14.96 9.49 4.34
CA SER A 136 -16.32 8.99 4.56
C SER A 136 -16.43 7.82 5.53
N GLU A 137 -15.39 6.98 5.64
CA GLU A 137 -15.45 5.72 6.39
C GLU A 137 -14.70 5.75 7.73
N LEU A 138 -13.69 6.62 7.89
CA LEU A 138 -12.95 6.71 9.15
C LEU A 138 -13.61 7.69 10.11
N SER A 139 -13.58 7.37 11.39
CA SER A 139 -13.85 8.31 12.47
C SER A 139 -12.86 9.48 12.45
N LEU A 140 -13.13 10.49 13.28
CA LEU A 140 -12.23 11.63 13.43
C LEU A 140 -10.86 11.19 13.94
N GLU A 141 -10.82 10.22 14.84
CA GLU A 141 -9.61 9.62 15.41
C GLU A 141 -8.82 8.85 14.35
N GLY A 142 -9.50 8.01 13.55
CA GLY A 142 -8.90 7.26 12.45
C GLY A 142 -8.30 8.18 11.37
N LEU A 143 -9.05 9.23 11.00
CA LEU A 143 -8.58 10.24 10.05
C LEU A 143 -7.41 11.05 10.62
N ALA A 144 -7.48 11.46 11.90
CA ALA A 144 -6.39 12.20 12.54
C ALA A 144 -5.10 11.37 12.60
N PHE A 145 -5.19 10.08 12.94
CA PHE A 145 -4.05 9.16 12.91
C PHE A 145 -3.47 9.01 11.50
N LEU A 146 -4.32 8.82 10.49
CA LEU A 146 -3.89 8.73 9.08
C LEU A 146 -3.15 9.99 8.61
N LEU A 147 -3.70 11.17 8.91
CA LEU A 147 -3.08 12.46 8.56
C LEU A 147 -1.76 12.66 9.30
N ALA A 148 -1.71 12.32 10.59
CA ALA A 148 -0.47 12.37 11.37
C ALA A 148 0.59 11.41 10.82
N HIS A 149 0.20 10.22 10.37
CA HIS A 149 1.12 9.26 9.72
C HIS A 149 1.76 9.86 8.47
N GLU A 150 0.96 10.48 7.60
CA GLU A 150 1.48 11.13 6.39
C GLU A 150 2.36 12.36 6.72
N LEU A 151 2.03 13.12 7.77
CA LEU A 151 2.92 14.18 8.27
C LEU A 151 4.23 13.63 8.86
N GLY A 152 4.22 12.41 9.40
CA GLY A 152 5.44 11.70 9.78
C GLY A 152 6.38 11.45 8.59
N HIS A 153 5.84 11.22 7.39
CA HIS A 153 6.64 11.17 6.17
C HIS A 153 7.22 12.52 5.77
N LEU A 154 6.48 13.62 5.99
CA LEU A 154 6.98 14.97 5.79
C LEU A 154 8.13 15.30 6.78
N ALA A 155 7.98 14.93 8.06
CA ALA A 155 9.01 15.10 9.07
C ALA A 155 10.32 14.35 8.71
N ASP A 156 10.21 13.18 8.08
CA ASP A 156 11.36 12.37 7.64
C ASP A 156 11.78 12.67 6.17
N ALA A 157 11.23 13.70 5.52
CA ALA A 157 11.42 13.93 4.09
C ALA A 157 12.90 14.19 3.72
N ALA A 158 13.62 14.98 4.51
CA ALA A 158 15.03 15.26 4.27
C ALA A 158 15.89 13.99 4.35
N TRP A 159 15.58 13.11 5.31
CA TRP A 159 16.20 11.80 5.44
C TRP A 159 15.87 10.90 4.25
N CYS A 160 14.60 10.87 3.83
CA CYS A 160 14.14 10.11 2.67
C CYS A 160 14.83 10.54 1.37
N VAL A 161 15.02 11.86 1.15
CA VAL A 161 15.75 12.39 -0.02
C VAL A 161 17.21 11.94 -0.01
N ARG A 162 17.90 12.07 1.13
CA ARG A 162 19.29 11.61 1.26
C ARG A 162 19.40 10.12 0.95
N ARG A 163 18.49 9.32 1.50
CA ARG A 163 18.47 7.87 1.30
C ARG A 163 18.18 7.50 -0.14
N THR A 164 17.24 8.17 -0.79
CA THR A 164 16.92 7.96 -2.21
C THR A 164 18.13 8.24 -3.11
N ARG A 165 18.92 9.27 -2.81
CA ARG A 165 20.17 9.54 -3.56
C ARG A 165 21.18 8.40 -3.43
N VAL A 166 21.38 7.88 -2.22
CA VAL A 166 22.25 6.72 -1.99
C VAL A 166 21.70 5.49 -2.72
N LEU A 167 20.37 5.29 -2.68
CA LEU A 167 19.71 4.19 -3.39
C LEU A 167 19.99 4.25 -4.90
N VAL A 168 19.82 5.42 -5.51
CA VAL A 168 20.09 5.64 -6.93
C VAL A 168 21.57 5.40 -7.24
N ALA A 169 22.50 5.95 -6.45
CA ALA A 169 23.93 5.80 -6.68
C ALA A 169 24.38 4.33 -6.66
N VAL A 170 23.92 3.54 -5.68
CA VAL A 170 24.27 2.12 -5.59
C VAL A 170 23.62 1.31 -6.70
N PHE A 171 22.36 1.61 -7.07
CA PHE A 171 21.70 0.97 -8.20
C PHE A 171 22.45 1.24 -9.52
N SER A 172 22.90 2.48 -9.74
CA SER A 172 23.74 2.84 -10.88
C SER A 172 25.07 2.10 -10.88
N LEU A 173 25.76 2.00 -9.73
CA LEU A 173 27.01 1.24 -9.62
C LEU A 173 26.81 -0.24 -9.95
N ALA A 174 25.76 -0.87 -9.40
CA ALA A 174 25.43 -2.25 -9.72
C ALA A 174 25.14 -2.44 -11.22
N GLY A 175 24.40 -1.51 -11.83
CA GLY A 175 24.14 -1.51 -13.27
C GLY A 175 25.42 -1.39 -14.11
N VAL A 176 26.35 -0.52 -13.73
CA VAL A 176 27.65 -0.38 -14.39
C VAL A 176 28.48 -1.65 -14.27
N LEU A 177 28.53 -2.28 -13.09
CA LEU A 177 29.25 -3.55 -12.88
C LEU A 177 28.64 -4.68 -13.73
N MET A 178 27.31 -4.78 -13.77
CA MET A 178 26.62 -5.79 -14.57
C MET A 178 26.89 -5.59 -16.06
N LEU A 179 26.69 -4.37 -16.58
CA LEU A 179 26.90 -4.07 -18.00
C LEU A 179 28.38 -4.22 -18.38
N GLY A 180 29.29 -3.69 -17.56
CA GLY A 180 30.73 -3.78 -17.79
C GLY A 180 31.23 -5.22 -17.74
N GLY A 181 30.78 -6.01 -16.76
CA GLY A 181 31.11 -7.43 -16.66
C GLY A 181 30.58 -8.24 -17.85
N PHE A 182 29.34 -7.98 -18.27
CA PHE A 182 28.75 -8.59 -19.46
C PHE A 182 29.55 -8.27 -20.73
N LEU A 183 29.85 -7.00 -20.98
CA LEU A 183 30.63 -6.58 -22.15
C LEU A 183 32.04 -7.18 -22.13
N ALA A 184 32.70 -7.19 -20.98
CA ALA A 184 34.02 -7.81 -20.83
C ALA A 184 33.99 -9.32 -21.13
N ALA A 185 32.97 -10.04 -20.67
CA ALA A 185 32.83 -11.47 -20.95
C ALA A 185 32.58 -11.75 -22.45
N VAL A 186 31.73 -10.95 -23.10
CA VAL A 186 31.44 -11.07 -24.54
C VAL A 186 32.68 -10.74 -25.38
N LEU A 187 33.37 -9.65 -25.09
CA LEU A 187 34.58 -9.25 -25.80
C LEU A 187 35.71 -10.28 -25.61
N ALA A 188 35.88 -10.82 -24.40
CA ALA A 188 36.84 -11.89 -24.16
C ALA A 188 36.54 -13.12 -25.04
N GLY A 189 35.26 -13.51 -25.16
CA GLY A 189 34.84 -14.57 -26.07
C GLY A 189 35.16 -14.27 -27.54
N TYR A 190 34.94 -13.03 -27.98
CA TYR A 190 35.27 -12.60 -29.35
C TYR A 190 36.78 -12.66 -29.65
N PHE A 191 37.63 -12.29 -28.68
CA PHE A 191 39.09 -12.31 -28.83
C PHE A 191 39.74 -13.64 -28.41
N ASN A 192 38.96 -14.71 -28.19
CA ASN A 192 39.45 -16.00 -27.71
C ASN A 192 40.29 -15.91 -26.42
N ALA A 193 39.95 -14.98 -25.53
CA ALA A 193 40.52 -14.77 -24.22
C ALA A 193 39.61 -15.33 -23.11
N SER A 194 40.15 -15.46 -21.89
CA SER A 194 39.35 -15.92 -20.74
C SER A 194 38.25 -14.92 -20.35
N SER A 195 37.01 -15.39 -20.29
CA SER A 195 35.84 -14.59 -19.89
C SER A 195 35.63 -14.51 -18.38
N PHE A 196 36.47 -15.19 -17.58
CA PHE A 196 36.31 -15.33 -16.13
C PHE A 196 36.16 -13.98 -15.41
N GLY A 197 37.02 -13.01 -15.71
CA GLY A 197 36.97 -11.68 -15.07
C GLY A 197 35.66 -10.93 -15.34
N GLY A 198 35.13 -11.03 -16.57
CA GLY A 198 33.84 -10.45 -16.93
C GLY A 198 32.68 -11.10 -16.19
N VAL A 199 32.68 -12.44 -16.13
CA VAL A 199 31.65 -13.21 -15.38
C VAL A 199 31.68 -12.89 -13.89
N VAL A 200 32.86 -12.84 -13.26
CA VAL A 200 33.00 -12.47 -11.84
C VAL A 200 32.45 -11.06 -11.58
N THR A 201 32.79 -10.09 -12.43
CA THR A 201 32.30 -8.71 -12.30
C THR A 201 30.77 -8.63 -12.43
N LEU A 202 30.19 -9.38 -13.38
CA LEU A 202 28.74 -9.48 -13.56
C LEU A 202 28.06 -10.05 -12.30
N VAL A 203 28.61 -11.14 -11.73
CA VAL A 203 28.08 -11.76 -10.50
C VAL A 203 28.14 -10.80 -9.32
N ILE A 204 29.25 -10.06 -9.14
CA ILE A 204 29.36 -9.03 -8.10
C ILE A 204 28.27 -7.98 -8.27
N GLY A 205 28.02 -7.52 -9.50
CA GLY A 205 26.94 -6.57 -9.80
C GLY A 205 25.56 -7.10 -9.41
N LEU A 206 25.25 -8.37 -9.75
CA LEU A 206 23.99 -9.03 -9.39
C LEU A 206 23.81 -9.18 -7.88
N VAL A 207 24.85 -9.63 -7.17
CA VAL A 207 24.81 -9.77 -5.71
C VAL A 207 24.63 -8.41 -5.03
N THR A 208 25.36 -7.39 -5.50
CA THR A 208 25.24 -6.01 -5.01
C THR A 208 23.81 -5.50 -5.19
N LEU A 209 23.21 -5.71 -6.37
CA LEU A 209 21.82 -5.34 -6.64
C LEU A 209 20.84 -6.06 -5.70
N GLY A 210 20.99 -7.38 -5.54
CA GLY A 210 20.12 -8.19 -4.69
C GLY A 210 20.15 -7.77 -3.22
N VAL A 211 21.34 -7.64 -2.64
CA VAL A 211 21.52 -7.17 -1.25
C VAL A 211 20.91 -5.78 -1.07
N TRP A 212 21.12 -4.90 -2.04
CA TRP A 212 20.64 -3.53 -1.97
C TRP A 212 19.12 -3.42 -2.07
N LEU A 213 18.47 -4.23 -2.90
CA LEU A 213 17.01 -4.32 -2.98
C LEU A 213 16.40 -4.76 -1.63
N LEU A 214 17.00 -5.76 -0.98
CA LEU A 214 16.59 -6.19 0.36
C LEU A 214 16.71 -5.07 1.40
N LEU A 215 17.80 -4.30 1.34
CA LEU A 215 18.00 -3.15 2.20
C LEU A 215 16.97 -2.06 1.90
N ALA A 216 16.66 -1.77 0.63
CA ALA A 216 15.63 -0.81 0.26
C ALA A 216 14.25 -1.18 0.85
N CYS A 217 13.87 -2.46 0.78
CA CYS A 217 12.66 -2.98 1.42
C CYS A 217 12.70 -2.85 2.94
N ALA A 218 13.81 -3.22 3.59
CA ALA A 218 13.98 -3.09 5.03
C ALA A 218 13.86 -1.66 5.51
N MET A 219 14.53 -0.74 4.84
CA MET A 219 14.47 0.66 5.20
C MET A 219 13.09 1.28 4.84
N SER A 220 12.34 0.75 3.86
CA SER A 220 10.95 1.16 3.60
C SER A 220 10.03 0.79 4.77
N ARG A 221 10.22 -0.40 5.34
CA ARG A 221 9.50 -0.83 6.54
C ARG A 221 9.81 0.09 7.71
N GLU A 222 11.08 0.42 7.92
CA GLU A 222 11.51 1.38 8.95
C GLU A 222 10.83 2.75 8.78
N GLY A 223 10.77 3.29 7.56
CA GLY A 223 10.10 4.56 7.29
C GLY A 223 8.62 4.55 7.66
N LYS A 224 7.91 3.44 7.40
CA LYS A 224 6.51 3.26 7.83
C LYS A 224 6.38 3.18 9.35
N MET A 225 7.29 2.47 10.03
CA MET A 225 7.30 2.41 11.50
C MET A 225 7.58 3.77 12.14
N ARG A 226 8.47 4.59 11.57
CA ARG A 226 8.75 5.94 12.06
C ARG A 226 7.54 6.85 11.91
N ALA A 227 6.84 6.78 10.79
CA ALA A 227 5.60 7.52 10.57
C ALA A 227 4.49 7.10 11.57
N ASP A 228 4.40 5.81 11.92
CA ASP A 228 3.52 5.36 12.99
C ASP A 228 3.88 5.94 14.35
N LEU A 229 5.17 5.89 14.70
CA LEU A 229 5.66 6.44 15.96
C LEU A 229 5.50 7.95 16.04
N PHE A 230 5.51 8.64 14.90
CA PHE A 230 5.14 10.04 14.82
C PHE A 230 3.65 10.22 15.14
N ALA A 231 2.79 9.42 14.50
CA ALA A 231 1.33 9.54 14.59
C ALA A 231 0.76 9.24 15.99
N ILE A 232 1.34 8.28 16.72
CA ILE A 232 0.85 7.91 18.07
C ILE A 232 0.94 9.05 19.10
N ARG A 233 1.76 10.08 18.85
CA ARG A 233 1.81 11.26 19.72
C ARG A 233 0.49 12.04 19.72
N HIS A 234 -0.32 11.85 18.68
CA HIS A 234 -1.65 12.45 18.54
C HIS A 234 -2.79 11.41 18.69
N ASP A 235 -2.47 10.15 18.97
CA ASP A 235 -3.42 9.05 19.23
C ASP A 235 -2.86 8.11 20.32
N PRO A 236 -2.82 8.56 21.59
CA PRO A 236 -2.20 7.80 22.68
C PRO A 236 -2.98 6.53 23.05
N GLU A 237 -4.26 6.43 22.71
CA GLU A 237 -5.11 5.26 22.98
C GLU A 237 -5.04 4.19 21.89
N LEU A 238 -4.40 4.52 20.75
CA LEU A 238 -4.33 3.71 19.53
C LEU A 238 -5.72 3.42 18.93
N THR A 239 -6.71 4.27 19.21
CA THR A 239 -8.08 4.06 18.74
C THR A 239 -8.15 4.29 17.23
N GLY A 240 -7.61 5.41 16.76
CA GLY A 240 -7.54 5.73 15.34
C GLY A 240 -6.61 4.78 14.57
N ALA A 241 -5.49 4.39 15.18
CA ALA A 241 -4.56 3.42 14.59
C ALA A 241 -5.22 2.04 14.36
N ARG A 242 -5.99 1.54 15.33
CA ARG A 242 -6.68 0.25 15.21
C ARG A 242 -7.73 0.30 14.10
N GLU A 243 -8.58 1.33 14.12
CA GLU A 243 -9.64 1.53 13.12
C GLU A 243 -9.07 1.63 11.70
N LEU A 244 -8.04 2.45 11.49
CA LEU A 244 -7.39 2.58 10.18
C LEU A 244 -6.88 1.21 9.70
N PHE A 245 -6.20 0.46 10.58
CA PHE A 245 -5.67 -0.84 10.19
C PHE A 245 -6.76 -1.89 9.97
N ASP A 246 -7.85 -1.87 10.73
CA ASP A 246 -9.03 -2.71 10.50
C ASP A 246 -9.66 -2.41 9.13
N SER A 247 -9.72 -1.13 8.73
CA SER A 247 -10.20 -0.71 7.41
C SER A 247 -9.34 -1.25 6.26
N TRP A 248 -8.05 -1.49 6.50
CA TRP A 248 -7.13 -2.10 5.53
C TRP A 248 -7.17 -3.64 5.56
N GLU A 249 -7.66 -4.23 6.65
CA GLU A 249 -7.52 -5.66 6.95
C GLU A 249 -8.51 -6.57 6.25
N ALA A 250 -9.48 -6.00 5.51
CA ALA A 250 -10.24 -6.76 4.53
C ALA A 250 -9.35 -7.49 3.49
N ASP A 251 -8.06 -7.15 3.38
CA ASP A 251 -7.26 -7.58 2.24
C ASP A 251 -6.19 -8.66 2.47
N LYS A 252 -5.63 -8.96 3.67
CA LYS A 252 -4.71 -10.13 3.84
C LYS A 252 -4.63 -10.66 5.28
N PRO A 253 -4.97 -11.94 5.55
CA PRO A 253 -4.81 -12.53 6.87
C PRO A 253 -3.32 -12.57 7.28
N GLU A 254 -3.03 -12.08 8.50
CA GLU A 254 -1.81 -12.44 9.20
C GLU A 254 -1.83 -13.96 9.40
N ALA A 255 -0.84 -14.69 8.90
CA ALA A 255 -0.91 -16.14 9.08
C ALA A 255 -0.51 -16.51 10.48
N THR A 256 -1.48 -17.12 11.12
CA THR A 256 -1.34 -18.03 12.25
C THR A 256 -0.68 -19.35 11.85
N GLU A 257 -0.57 -19.66 10.56
CA GLU A 257 0.07 -20.88 10.03
C GLU A 257 1.61 -20.81 9.92
N PRO A 258 2.31 -21.95 10.01
CA PRO A 258 3.76 -22.02 9.84
C PRO A 258 4.21 -21.43 8.48
N MET A 259 5.18 -20.52 8.53
CA MET A 259 5.66 -19.82 7.33
C MET A 259 6.34 -20.77 6.33
N THR A 260 5.71 -20.98 5.18
CA THR A 260 6.32 -21.66 4.02
C THR A 260 7.55 -20.91 3.49
N LEU A 261 8.46 -21.61 2.78
CA LEU A 261 9.67 -21.00 2.21
C LEU A 261 9.34 -19.82 1.28
N THR A 262 8.34 -19.98 0.41
CA THR A 262 7.85 -18.90 -0.47
C THR A 262 7.44 -17.68 0.33
N ARG A 263 6.73 -17.87 1.46
CA ARG A 263 6.31 -16.77 2.32
C ARG A 263 7.49 -16.06 2.98
N ARG A 264 8.51 -16.80 3.42
CA ARG A 264 9.75 -16.23 3.97
C ARG A 264 10.46 -15.35 2.95
N VAL A 265 10.54 -15.82 1.70
CA VAL A 265 11.12 -15.04 0.60
C VAL A 265 10.26 -13.80 0.31
N CYS A 266 8.94 -13.94 0.17
CA CYS A 266 8.04 -12.80 -0.03
C CYS A 266 8.09 -11.77 1.11
N PHE A 267 8.32 -12.22 2.35
CA PHE A 267 8.47 -11.33 3.50
C PHE A 267 9.69 -10.42 3.35
N LEU A 268 10.81 -10.92 2.81
CA LEU A 268 12.01 -10.12 2.58
C LEU A 268 11.74 -8.91 1.68
N PHE A 269 10.93 -9.09 0.64
CA PHE A 269 10.55 -8.05 -0.32
C PHE A 269 9.35 -7.19 0.09
N ARG A 270 8.74 -7.45 1.24
CA ARG A 270 7.57 -6.70 1.71
C ARG A 270 7.97 -5.29 2.21
N THR A 271 7.34 -4.24 1.69
CA THR A 271 7.65 -2.84 2.03
C THR A 271 6.83 -2.30 3.20
N ARG A 272 5.62 -2.83 3.44
CA ARG A 272 4.74 -2.45 4.54
C ARG A 272 4.77 -3.53 5.66
N PRO A 273 5.12 -3.21 6.92
CA PRO A 273 5.08 -4.18 8.02
C PRO A 273 3.67 -4.77 8.25
N TYR A 274 3.59 -5.87 8.99
CA TYR A 274 2.29 -6.45 9.42
C TYR A 274 1.60 -5.55 10.44
N ARG A 275 0.27 -5.62 10.51
CA ARG A 275 -0.55 -4.82 11.44
C ARG A 275 -0.13 -5.07 12.87
N SER A 276 -0.04 -6.33 13.29
CA SER A 276 0.36 -6.73 14.64
C SER A 276 1.75 -6.24 15.00
N THR A 277 2.69 -6.26 14.04
CA THR A 277 4.04 -5.69 14.24
C THR A 277 3.98 -4.18 14.49
N ARG A 278 3.17 -3.44 13.72
CA ARG A 278 2.98 -1.99 13.89
C ARG A 278 2.34 -1.66 15.23
N LEU A 279 1.18 -2.26 15.53
CA LEU A 279 0.44 -2.07 16.78
C LEU A 279 1.29 -2.42 18.01
N ARG A 280 1.99 -3.56 18.00
CA ARG A 280 2.87 -3.97 19.11
C ARG A 280 4.00 -2.97 19.33
N THR A 281 4.58 -2.43 18.26
CA THR A 281 5.66 -1.45 18.38
C THR A 281 5.15 -0.12 18.91
N MET A 282 3.99 0.33 18.45
CA MET A 282 3.32 1.53 18.95
C MET A 282 2.98 1.39 20.44
N GLN A 283 2.39 0.27 20.85
CA GLN A 283 2.10 -0.02 22.25
C GLN A 283 3.38 -0.07 23.09
N ALA A 284 4.46 -0.67 22.58
CA ALA A 284 5.74 -0.70 23.28
C ALA A 284 6.37 0.69 23.43
N ALA A 285 6.17 1.60 22.46
CA ALA A 285 6.64 2.98 22.54
C ALA A 285 5.85 3.79 23.58
N LEU A 286 4.52 3.67 23.59
CA LEU A 286 3.66 4.31 24.60
C LEU A 286 4.01 3.89 26.02
N SER A 287 4.22 2.58 26.25
CA SER A 287 4.63 2.05 27.55
C SER A 287 6.01 2.52 28.04
N ARG A 288 6.87 3.04 27.16
CA ARG A 288 8.16 3.64 27.56
C ARG A 288 8.03 5.11 27.93
N ASN A 289 7.12 5.83 27.30
CA ASN A 289 6.91 7.27 27.56
C ASN A 289 6.16 7.54 28.88
N THR A 290 5.51 6.53 29.46
CA THR A 290 4.80 6.63 30.75
C THR A 290 5.68 6.32 31.97
N ARG A 291 6.97 6.00 31.77
CA ARG A 291 7.96 5.76 32.84
C ARG A 291 8.86 6.97 33.00
#